data_AF-A0A0V1M2C9-F1
#
_entry.id   AF-A0A0V1M2C9-F1
#
_cell.length_a   1.000
_cell.length_b   1.000
_cell.length_c   1.000
_cell.angle_alpha   90.00
_cell.angle_beta   90.00
_cell.angle_gamma   90.00
#
_symmetry.space_group_name_H-M   'P 1'
#
loop_
_entity.id
_entity.type
_entity.pdbx_description
1 polymer ?
#
loop_
_entity_poly.entity_id
_entity_poly.type
_entity_poly.pdbx_seq_one_letter_code
_entity_poly.pdbx_strand_id
1 'polypeptide(L)'
;MVLAFVCQCGERCDSGCLADSLLHHSAHLEFRRQVVLSLLQSERTAPPRALSGLMSQLPDIRFDGANHILGTGPQGRCKVCRRNTKNMCKKCNILLHAERGKQCFEIYHRQK
;
A
#
# COMPACT_ATOMS: atom_id res chain seq x y z
N MET A 1 -7.02 -17.58 -9.42
CA MET A 1 -8.25 -18.39 -9.54
C MET A 1 -9.26 -17.81 -8.58
N VAL A 2 -10.22 -17.05 -9.10
CA VAL A 2 -11.28 -16.40 -8.32
C VAL A 2 -12.43 -17.42 -8.23
N LEU A 3 -12.71 -17.93 -7.03
CA LEU A 3 -13.88 -18.79 -6.83
C LEU A 3 -15.09 -17.88 -6.59
N ALA A 4 -15.93 -17.73 -7.62
CA ALA A 4 -17.23 -17.10 -7.51
C ALA A 4 -18.23 -18.12 -6.93
N PHE A 5 -18.80 -17.82 -5.77
CA PHE A 5 -19.95 -18.55 -5.25
C PHE A 5 -21.23 -17.79 -5.63
N VAL A 6 -21.90 -18.26 -6.67
CA VAL A 6 -23.26 -17.84 -7.00
C VAL A 6 -24.20 -18.65 -6.13
N CYS A 7 -24.84 -18.01 -5.15
CA CYS A 7 -25.93 -18.63 -4.40
C CYS A 7 -27.25 -18.21 -5.05
N GLN A 8 -27.81 -19.08 -5.87
CA GLN A 8 -29.09 -18.88 -6.53
C GLN A 8 -30.11 -19.76 -5.79
N CYS A 9 -31.00 -19.15 -5.00
CA CYS A 9 -32.13 -19.87 -4.42
C CYS A 9 -33.41 -19.12 -4.75
N GLY A 10 -34.11 -19.62 -5.77
CA GLY A 10 -35.46 -19.22 -6.16
C GLY A 10 -36.45 -20.32 -5.76
N GLU A 11 -37.34 -19.95 -4.83
CA GLU A 11 -38.68 -20.48 -4.57
C GLU A 11 -38.93 -21.85 -3.86
N ARG A 12 -39.83 -21.72 -2.87
CA ARG A 12 -40.68 -22.68 -2.11
C ARG A 12 -40.04 -23.72 -1.18
N CYS A 13 -40.39 -23.57 0.10
CA CYS A 13 -39.93 -24.34 1.26
C CYS A 13 -40.73 -25.64 1.45
N ASP A 14 -40.05 -26.78 1.53
CA ASP A 14 -40.56 -28.01 2.13
C ASP A 14 -39.47 -28.63 3.02
N SER A 15 -39.49 -28.35 4.32
CA SER A 15 -38.77 -29.00 5.45
C SER A 15 -37.24 -29.27 5.38
N GLY A 16 -36.59 -29.41 4.23
CA GLY A 16 -35.15 -29.65 4.05
C GLY A 16 -34.30 -28.36 4.12
N CYS A 17 -34.89 -27.20 3.84
CA CYS A 17 -34.17 -25.92 3.85
C CYS A 17 -33.60 -25.51 5.22
N LEU A 18 -34.21 -25.96 6.32
CA LEU A 18 -33.74 -25.63 7.67
C LEU A 18 -32.45 -26.40 8.01
N ALA A 19 -32.35 -27.67 7.60
CA ALA A 19 -31.14 -28.48 7.78
C ALA A 19 -30.00 -27.96 6.90
N ASP A 20 -30.28 -27.61 5.64
CA ASP A 20 -29.30 -26.99 4.74
C ASP A 20 -28.81 -25.63 5.24
N SER A 21 -29.70 -24.80 5.78
CA SER A 21 -29.31 -23.50 6.36
C SER A 21 -28.43 -23.67 7.61
N LEU A 22 -28.74 -24.66 8.46
CA LEU A 22 -27.94 -24.99 9.65
C LEU A 22 -26.58 -25.59 9.30
N LEU A 23 -26.52 -26.46 8.28
CA LEU A 23 -25.28 -27.03 7.75
C LEU A 23 -24.41 -25.97 7.06
N HIS A 24 -25.03 -25.05 6.31
CA HIS A 24 -24.32 -23.94 5.67
C HIS A 24 -23.81 -22.93 6.71
N HIS A 25 -24.59 -22.71 7.78
CA HIS A 25 -24.17 -21.87 8.90
C HIS A 25 -23.02 -22.51 9.70
N SER A 26 -23.08 -23.81 9.99
CA SER A 26 -22.01 -24.51 10.69
C SER A 26 -20.74 -24.60 9.84
N ALA A 27 -20.85 -24.90 8.54
CA ALA A 27 -19.72 -24.89 7.61
C ALA A 27 -19.06 -23.50 7.50
N HIS A 28 -19.85 -22.43 7.48
CA HIS A 28 -19.34 -21.06 7.47
C HIS A 28 -18.62 -20.70 8.79
N LEU A 29 -19.16 -21.11 9.94
CA LEU A 29 -18.50 -20.90 11.23
C LEU A 29 -17.19 -21.68 11.34
N GLU A 30 -17.16 -22.94 10.88
CA GLU A 30 -15.94 -23.76 10.84
C GLU A 30 -14.89 -23.16 9.90
N PHE A 31 -15.29 -22.65 8.73
CA PHE A 31 -14.38 -21.95 7.82
C PHE A 31 -13.77 -20.71 8.48
N ARG A 32 -14.59 -19.86 9.13
CA ARG A 32 -14.10 -18.68 9.85
C ARG A 32 -13.14 -19.06 10.97
N ARG A 33 -13.46 -20.12 11.71
CA ARG A 33 -12.60 -20.66 12.76
C ARG A 33 -11.25 -21.11 12.20
N GLN A 34 -11.25 -21.83 11.09
CA GLN A 34 -10.02 -22.31 10.46
C GLN A 34 -9.13 -21.16 9.98
N VAL A 35 -9.71 -20.12 9.36
CA VAL A 35 -8.97 -18.91 8.93
C VAL A 35 -8.32 -18.21 10.12
N VAL A 36 -9.06 -18.02 11.22
CA VAL A 36 -8.52 -17.39 12.43
C VAL A 36 -7.38 -18.22 13.03
N LEU A 37 -7.52 -19.55 13.09
CA LEU A 37 -6.48 -20.43 13.61
C LEU A 37 -5.20 -20.38 12.76
N SER A 38 -5.32 -20.38 11.43
CA SER A 38 -4.15 -20.26 10.53
C SER A 38 -3.45 -18.91 10.67
N LEU A 39 -4.19 -17.82 10.86
CA LEU A 39 -3.61 -16.50 11.11
C LEU A 39 -2.86 -16.45 12.44
N LEU A 40 -3.47 -16.93 13.53
CA LEU A 40 -2.85 -16.97 14.85
C LEU A 40 -1.61 -17.87 14.90
N GLN A 41 -1.62 -18.98 14.18
CA GLN A 41 -0.45 -19.85 14.03
C GLN A 41 0.68 -19.14 13.26
N SER A 42 0.36 -18.44 12.17
CA SER A 42 1.34 -17.65 11.42
C SER A 42 1.96 -16.53 12.27
N GLU A 43 1.18 -15.88 13.12
CA GLU A 43 1.67 -14.85 14.06
C GLU A 43 2.55 -15.43 15.17
N ARG A 44 2.23 -16.62 15.70
CA ARG A 44 3.05 -17.30 16.72
C ARG A 44 4.37 -17.84 16.17
N THR A 45 4.42 -18.24 14.90
CA THR A 45 5.65 -18.71 14.24
C THR A 45 6.50 -17.57 13.69
N ALA A 46 5.95 -16.35 13.59
CA ALA A 46 6.77 -15.18 13.32
C ALA A 46 7.65 -14.89 14.55
N PRO A 47 8.97 -14.73 14.40
CA PRO A 47 9.81 -14.24 15.49
C PRO A 47 9.22 -12.95 16.02
N PRO A 48 9.28 -12.68 17.35
CA PRO A 48 8.78 -11.43 17.91
C PRO A 48 9.42 -10.30 17.13
N ARG A 49 8.63 -9.67 16.26
CA ARG A 49 9.13 -8.61 15.40
C ARG A 49 9.56 -7.52 16.36
N ALA A 50 10.86 -7.35 16.51
CA ALA A 50 11.46 -6.12 16.99
C ALA A 50 11.09 -5.02 15.98
N LEU A 51 9.83 -4.57 16.02
CA LEU A 51 9.26 -3.56 15.14
C LEU A 51 9.53 -2.16 15.69
N SER A 52 10.68 -1.97 16.35
CA SER A 52 11.09 -0.70 16.96
C SER A 52 12.48 -0.25 16.51
N GLY A 53 12.89 -0.60 15.28
CA GLY A 53 14.18 -0.18 14.73
C GLY A 53 14.21 0.16 13.24
N LEU A 54 13.20 -0.25 12.46
CA LEU A 54 13.18 -0.05 11.00
C LEU A 54 12.06 0.90 10.54
N MET A 55 11.69 1.87 11.37
CA MET A 55 10.99 3.08 10.90
C MET A 55 12.01 4.18 10.64
N SER A 56 13.17 3.82 10.07
CA SER A 56 14.16 4.77 9.58
C SER A 56 13.59 5.44 8.33
N GLN A 57 12.84 6.51 8.55
CA GLN A 57 12.52 7.56 7.58
C GLN A 57 12.23 7.01 6.17
N LEU A 58 11.02 6.50 5.96
CA LEU A 58 10.47 6.44 4.61
C LEU A 58 10.63 7.85 4.01
N PRO A 59 11.42 8.01 2.92
CA PRO A 59 11.50 9.30 2.27
C PRO A 59 10.08 9.69 1.84
N ASP A 60 9.70 10.95 2.05
CA ASP A 60 8.44 11.53 1.58
C ASP A 60 8.45 11.51 0.03
N ILE A 61 8.22 10.34 -0.55
CA ILE A 61 8.15 10.12 -2.00
C ILE A 61 6.78 10.65 -2.43
N ARG A 62 6.71 11.95 -2.68
CA ARG A 62 5.55 12.60 -3.30
C ARG A 62 5.52 12.17 -4.77
N PHE A 63 4.59 11.27 -5.08
CA PHE A 63 4.38 10.75 -6.43
C PHE A 63 3.75 11.85 -7.30
N ASP A 64 4.39 12.24 -8.39
CA ASP A 64 3.99 13.38 -9.25
C ASP A 64 3.22 12.96 -10.52
N GLY A 65 2.89 11.68 -10.67
CA GLY A 65 2.22 11.16 -11.87
C GLY A 65 3.08 11.13 -13.15
N ALA A 66 4.32 11.63 -13.12
CA ALA A 66 5.23 11.72 -14.27
C ALA A 66 6.53 10.89 -14.10
N ASN A 67 6.61 10.03 -13.07
CA ASN A 67 7.78 9.21 -12.72
C ASN A 67 9.04 10.02 -12.34
N HIS A 68 8.92 11.29 -11.91
CA HIS A 68 10.07 12.02 -11.40
C HIS A 68 10.18 11.83 -9.89
N ILE A 69 11.07 10.92 -9.47
CA ILE A 69 11.31 10.62 -8.07
C ILE A 69 12.40 11.54 -7.51
N LEU A 70 12.13 12.15 -6.36
CA LEU A 70 13.13 12.88 -5.59
C LEU A 70 14.01 11.93 -4.78
N GLY A 71 15.31 12.13 -4.87
CA GLY A 71 16.29 11.52 -4.00
C GLY A 71 17.19 12.57 -3.36
N THR A 72 18.01 12.11 -2.42
CA THR A 72 19.09 12.91 -1.86
C THR A 72 20.35 12.71 -2.71
N GLY A 73 20.93 13.80 -3.19
CA GLY A 73 22.18 13.82 -3.94
C GLY A 73 23.26 14.66 -3.25
N PRO A 74 24.42 14.84 -3.90
CA PRO A 74 25.44 15.77 -3.44
C PRO A 74 24.88 17.19 -3.36
N GLN A 75 25.37 17.97 -2.40
CA GLN A 75 24.91 19.34 -2.20
C GLN A 75 25.39 20.22 -3.36
N GLY A 76 24.45 20.91 -4.01
CA GLY A 76 24.76 21.77 -5.15
C GLY A 76 23.69 22.83 -5.37
N ARG A 77 23.71 23.51 -6.51
CA ARG A 77 22.76 24.59 -6.81
C ARG A 77 21.53 24.08 -7.52
N CYS A 78 20.36 24.52 -7.08
CA CYS A 78 19.09 24.28 -7.76
C CYS A 78 19.09 24.91 -9.15
N LYS A 79 18.62 24.19 -10.17
CA LYS A 79 18.57 24.68 -11.55
C LYS A 79 17.64 25.89 -11.74
N VAL A 80 16.58 25.99 -10.93
CA VAL A 80 15.57 27.05 -11.02
C VAL A 80 15.99 28.29 -10.22
N CYS A 81 16.19 28.17 -8.91
CA CYS A 81 16.45 29.34 -8.06
C CYS A 81 17.93 29.59 -7.71
N ARG A 82 18.85 28.74 -8.18
CA ARG A 82 20.31 28.80 -7.94
C ARG A 82 20.78 28.78 -6.47
N ARG A 83 19.87 28.58 -5.51
CA ARG A 83 20.19 28.35 -4.09
C ARG A 83 20.63 26.91 -3.86
N ASN A 84 21.36 26.69 -2.77
CA ASN A 84 21.84 25.35 -2.43
C ASN A 84 20.68 24.40 -2.12
N THR A 85 20.81 23.16 -2.57
CA THR A 85 19.88 22.07 -2.30
C THR A 85 20.63 20.74 -2.29
N LYS A 86 20.06 19.76 -1.59
CA LYS A 86 20.47 18.35 -1.62
C LYS A 86 19.45 17.48 -2.35
N ASN A 87 18.32 18.06 -2.75
CA ASN A 87 17.23 17.35 -3.40
C ASN A 87 17.52 17.24 -4.90
N MET A 88 17.43 16.01 -5.40
CA MET A 88 17.79 15.65 -6.76
C MET A 88 16.66 14.84 -7.41
N CYS A 89 16.22 15.25 -8.59
CA CYS A 89 15.35 14.43 -9.42
C CYS A 89 16.17 13.27 -10.01
N LYS A 90 15.88 12.03 -9.63
CA LYS A 90 16.63 10.84 -10.10
C LYS A 90 16.47 10.60 -11.60
N LYS A 91 15.28 10.89 -12.15
CA LYS A 91 14.98 10.68 -13.58
C LYS A 91 15.69 11.69 -14.48
N CYS A 92 15.84 12.95 -14.04
CA CYS A 92 16.50 13.99 -14.83
C CYS A 92 17.94 14.26 -14.41
N ASN A 93 18.42 13.65 -13.32
CA ASN A 93 19.73 13.88 -12.72
C ASN A 93 20.04 15.38 -12.50
N ILE A 94 19.05 16.11 -11.96
CA ILE A 94 19.14 17.56 -11.71
C ILE A 94 18.74 17.90 -10.27
N LEU A 95 19.32 18.98 -9.76
CA LEU A 95 19.05 19.49 -8.42
C LEU A 95 17.87 20.47 -8.45
N LEU A 96 16.84 20.18 -7.66
CA LEU A 96 15.59 20.94 -7.61
C LEU A 96 15.06 21.00 -6.17
N HIS A 97 14.59 22.17 -5.72
CA HIS A 97 13.90 22.26 -4.44
C HIS A 97 12.51 21.63 -4.52
N ALA A 98 12.20 20.81 -3.52
CA ALA A 98 10.88 20.25 -3.25
C ALA A 98 10.42 20.51 -1.80
N GLU A 99 11.11 21.41 -1.11
CA GLU A 99 10.76 21.83 0.26
C GLU A 99 9.38 22.52 0.28
N ARG A 100 8.65 22.38 1.38
CA ARG A 100 7.38 23.10 1.60
C ARG A 100 7.61 24.61 1.41
N GLY A 101 6.88 25.21 0.46
CA GLY A 101 7.00 26.62 0.08
C GLY A 101 7.92 26.94 -1.11
N LYS A 102 8.66 25.96 -1.66
CA LYS A 102 9.46 26.11 -2.90
C LYS A 102 8.99 25.13 -3.96
N GLN A 103 8.39 25.64 -5.04
CA GLN A 103 7.83 24.82 -6.13
C GLN A 103 8.80 24.65 -7.32
N CYS A 104 10.12 24.71 -7.09
CA CYS A 104 11.11 24.60 -8.17
C CYS A 104 11.01 23.27 -8.94
N PHE A 105 10.66 22.19 -8.24
CA PHE A 105 10.45 20.88 -8.85
C PHE A 105 9.33 20.91 -9.89
N GLU A 106 8.14 21.38 -9.51
CA GLU A 106 7.00 21.46 -10.44
C GLU A 106 7.21 22.45 -11.58
N ILE A 107 7.80 23.62 -11.30
CA ILE A 107 8.07 24.64 -12.32
C ILE A 107 8.95 24.08 -13.44
N TYR A 108 9.98 23.30 -13.08
CA TYR A 108 10.88 22.71 -14.07
C TYR A 108 10.19 21.61 -14.89
N HIS A 109 9.40 20.75 -14.25
CA HIS A 109 8.74 19.63 -14.94
C HIS A 109 7.49 20.03 -15.73
N ARG A 110 6.88 21.18 -15.43
CA ARG A 110 5.76 21.72 -16.22
C ARG A 110 6.20 22.29 -17.58
N GLN A 111 7.46 22.71 -17.70
CA GLN A 111 7.99 23.33 -18.94
C GLN A 111 8.54 22.30 -19.94
N LYS A 112 8.40 21.00 -19.66
CA LYS A 112 9.01 19.91 -20.42
C LYS A 112 7.94 18.93 -20.87
#